data_AF-A0A392W5R4-F1
#
_entry.id   AF-A0A392W5R4-F1
#
_cell.length_a   1.000
_cell.length_b   1.000
_cell.length_c   1.000
_cell.angle_alpha   90.00
_cell.angle_beta   90.00
_cell.angle_gamma   90.00
#
_symmetry.space_group_name_H-M   'P 1'
#
loop_
_entity.id
_entity.type
_entity.pdbx_description
1 polymer ?
#
loop_
_entity_poly.entity_id
_entity_poly.type
_entity_poly.pdbx_seq_one_letter_code
_entity_poly.pdbx_strand_id
1 'polypeptide(L)' 'MPLTQLTWKNQPFVWDKDCEESFQELKRRLTTAPVLVLPDAKEPFE' A
#
# COMPACT_ATOMS: atom_id res chain seq x y z
N MET A 1 7.60 -6.34 4.58
CA MET A 1 6.26 -5.72 4.66
C MET A 1 6.04 -5.24 6.08
N PRO A 2 6.61 -4.08 6.45
CA PRO A 2 6.59 -3.60 7.84
C PRO A 2 5.17 -3.40 8.36
N LEU A 3 4.24 -2.88 7.53
CA LEU A 3 2.82 -2.76 7.93
C LEU A 3 2.11 -4.10 8.14
N THR A 4 2.52 -5.16 7.43
CA THR A 4 1.93 -6.50 7.60
C THR A 4 2.40 -7.15 8.89
N GLN A 5 3.60 -6.84 9.37
CA GLN A 5 4.14 -7.37 10.62
C GLN A 5 3.36 -6.88 11.85
N LEU A 6 2.78 -5.66 11.77
CA LEU A 6 1.93 -5.09 12.81
C LEU A 6 0.66 -5.90 13.08
N THR A 7 0.21 -6.74 12.13
CA THR A 7 -1.01 -7.55 12.26
C THR A 7 -0.74 -9.01 12.55
N TRP A 8 0.53 -9.40 12.77
CA TRP A 8 0.91 -10.77 13.08
C TRP A 8 0.49 -11.17 14.49
N LYS A 9 0.02 -12.42 14.62
CA LYS A 9 -0.31 -12.98 15.95
C LYS A 9 0.96 -13.15 16.77
N ASN A 10 0.83 -12.92 18.08
CA ASN A 10 1.91 -13.11 19.07
C ASN A 10 3.14 -12.19 18.87
N GLN A 11 2.98 -11.06 18.17
CA GLN A 11 4.02 -10.03 18.07
C GLN A 11 3.50 -8.72 18.70
N PRO A 12 4.34 -7.99 19.45
CA PRO A 12 3.97 -6.67 19.93
C PRO A 12 3.77 -5.70 18.76
N PHE A 13 2.74 -4.87 18.87
CA PHE A 13 2.53 -3.77 17.93
C PHE A 13 3.59 -2.68 18.17
N VAL A 14 4.65 -2.69 17.38
CA VAL A 14 5.73 -1.71 17.45
C VAL A 14 5.69 -0.84 16.20
N TRP A 15 5.34 0.43 16.38
CA TRP A 15 5.39 1.41 15.30
C TRP A 15 6.78 2.03 15.24
N ASP A 16 7.64 1.45 14.41
CA ASP A 16 8.98 1.95 14.17
C ASP A 16 9.03 2.91 12.96
N LYS A 17 10.24 3.40 12.68
CA LYS A 17 10.47 4.33 11.57
C LYS A 17 10.16 3.69 10.22
N ASP A 18 10.46 2.40 10.05
CA ASP A 18 10.22 1.67 8.80
C ASP A 18 8.71 1.49 8.52
N CYS A 19 7.92 1.30 9.59
CA CYS A 19 6.46 1.30 9.52
C CYS A 19 5.91 2.66 9.10
N GLU A 20 6.39 3.75 9.72
CA GLU A 20 5.96 5.11 9.37
C GLU A 20 6.28 5.45 7.90
N GLU A 21 7.50 5.19 7.46
CA GLU A 21 7.92 5.45 6.07
C GLU A 21 7.06 4.67 5.07
N SER A 22 6.79 3.40 5.36
CA SER A 22 5.92 2.57 4.51
C SER A 22 4.47 3.05 4.51
N PHE A 23 3.97 3.55 5.64
CA PHE A 23 2.63 4.11 5.72
C PHE A 23 2.51 5.42 4.92
N GLN A 24 3.51 6.29 5.00
CA GLN A 24 3.52 7.55 4.25
C GLN A 24 3.62 7.29 2.74
N GLU A 25 4.44 6.33 2.30
CA GLU A 25 4.50 5.93 0.90
C GLU A 25 3.17 5.36 0.40
N LEU A 26 2.49 4.53 1.22
CA LEU A 26 1.15 4.03 0.89
C LEU A 26 0.15 5.17 0.73
N LYS A 27 0.13 6.13 1.68
CA LYS A 27 -0.71 7.32 1.57
C LYS A 27 -0.41 8.09 0.30
N ARG A 28 0.86 8.36 0.01
CA ARG A 28 1.29 9.08 -1.20
C ARG A 28 0.76 8.38 -2.45
N ARG A 29 0.90 7.05 -2.56
CA ARG A 29 0.39 6.29 -3.71
C ARG A 29 -1.11 6.35 -3.84
N LEU A 30 -1.85 6.26 -2.73
CA LEU A 30 -3.31 6.34 -2.73
C LEU A 30 -3.84 7.75 -3.05
N THR A 31 -3.16 8.81 -2.58
CA THR A 31 -3.58 10.19 -2.83
C THR A 31 -3.08 10.75 -4.16
N THR A 32 -2.06 10.13 -4.75
CA THR A 32 -1.43 10.56 -6.02
C THR A 32 -1.73 9.57 -7.15
N ALA A 33 -2.58 8.58 -6.93
CA ALA A 33 -2.91 7.59 -7.94
C ALA A 33 -3.48 8.29 -9.19
N PRO A 34 -2.96 8.00 -10.40
CA PRO A 34 -3.59 8.48 -11.62
C PRO A 34 -5.03 7.94 -11.68
N VAL A 35 -5.91 8.72 -12.29
CA VAL A 35 -7.30 8.30 -12.52
C VAL A 35 -7.26 6.93 -13.21
N LEU A 36 -7.70 5.89 -12.50
CA LEU A 36 -7.81 4.56 -13.05
C LEU A 36 -8.87 4.64 -14.15
N VAL A 37 -8.42 4.59 -15.40
CA VAL A 37 -9.31 4.52 -16.56
C VAL A 37 -9.91 3.11 -16.59
N LEU A 38 -11.20 3.03 -16.91
CA LEU A 38 -11.83 1.73 -17.12
C LEU A 38 -11.11 1.03 -18.29
N PRO A 39 -10.61 -0.19 -18.07
CA PRO A 39 -9.99 -0.94 -19.16
C PRO A 39 -11.03 -1.22 -20.24
N ASP A 40 -10.67 -1.01 -21.51
CA ASP A 40 -11.52 -1.39 -22.62
C ASP A 40 -11.50 -2.91 -22.75
N ALA A 41 -12.67 -3.54 -22.66
CA ALA A 41 -12.81 -4.99 -22.80
C ALA A 41 -12.40 -5.52 -24.19
N LYS A 42 -12.20 -4.63 -25.16
CA LYS A 42 -11.72 -4.96 -26.51
C LYS A 42 -10.20 -4.87 -26.65
N GLU A 43 -9.51 -4.28 -25.68
CA GLU A 43 -8.05 -4.15 -25.71
C GLU A 43 -7.41 -5.09 -24.68
N PRO A 44 -6.28 -5.72 -25.01
CA PRO A 44 -5.51 -6.48 -24.02
C PRO A 44 -4.98 -5.54 -22.94
N PHE A 45 -4.99 -6.02 -21.69
CA PHE A 45 -4.27 -5.36 -20.61
C PHE A 45 -2.78 -5.57 -20.84
N GLU A 46 -2.04 -4.48 -21.11
CA GLU A 46 -0.56 -4.47 -21.10
C GLU A 46 0.01 -4.38 -19.68
#